data_AF-A0A958Y234-F1
#
_entry.id   AF-A0A958Y234-F1
#
_cell.length_a   1.000
_cell.length_b   1.000
_cell.length_c   1.000
_cell.angle_alpha   90.00
_cell.angle_beta   90.00
_cell.angle_gamma   90.00
#
_symmetry.space_group_name_H-M   'P 1'
#
loop_
_entity.id
_entity.type
_entity.pdbx_description
1 polymer ?
#
loop_
_entity_poly.entity_id
_entity_poly.type
_entity_poly.pdbx_seq_one_letter_code
_entity_poly.pdbx_strand_id
1 'polypeptide(L)'
;TDTLIQLNPLSSPSRMKREFLINIVFLLAVNLLIKPFYLFGIDRTVQNTVPMGDYGLYFALFNFTFLFQIINDFGIQNFNNRNIAQHRHLLDKYFPNILILKGLLGLIYLSAVFIMAWLAGYGNQAFPILAIIAVNQMLSSLVLFFRSNISGLGKYRLDSLFSITDRLLLIVICGILLWTPAFRGQFRIEWFVWSQTAALGATAALAYWVIRGQISRLRFRFRWPFLLLLLRRSAPYALAVLLTSIYNRIDGVMIERLLPDGEIEADLYASAFRLFEASNMIGFLFAGLLLPIFSGMIQRGEATGSLVQMSFRLIGAAALALFCGMFFYRTEVMVALYDSGSVYSGRVLLYLMGGFFAVCGTYIFGTLLVANGSLRQLNYIFAGSLMFNVALNLLLIPTYKAEGAAIATCLTQFGVLACELILAHRLMEPGNTPNTLFRFAALLALAFFTGFLIHSYLDVSWLWRFLATLAAGGAYALGLRLVSFHNLIRLGKEGSKG
;
A
#
# COMPACT_ATOMS: atom_id res chain seq x y z
N THR A 1 -33.79 22.17 27.87
CA THR A 1 -33.95 22.20 26.40
C THR A 1 -32.89 23.15 25.88
N ASP A 2 -32.19 22.76 24.81
CA ASP A 2 -31.01 23.42 24.22
C ASP A 2 -29.69 22.67 24.48
N THR A 3 -29.69 21.44 24.00
CA THR A 3 -28.50 20.72 23.55
C THR A 3 -27.75 21.56 22.52
N LEU A 4 -26.57 22.03 22.94
CA LEU A 4 -25.44 22.40 22.08
C LEU A 4 -25.16 21.26 21.09
N ILE A 5 -25.79 21.32 19.92
CA ILE A 5 -25.34 20.62 18.72
C ILE A 5 -23.99 21.22 18.39
N GLN A 6 -22.91 20.58 18.86
CA GLN A 6 -21.59 20.77 18.29
C GLN A 6 -21.71 20.41 16.80
N LEU A 7 -21.83 21.44 15.96
CA LEU A 7 -21.64 21.36 14.53
C LEU A 7 -20.24 20.82 14.27
N ASN A 8 -20.18 19.50 14.05
CA ASN A 8 -18.97 18.80 13.65
C ASN A 8 -18.47 19.46 12.34
N PRO A 9 -17.18 19.85 12.24
CA PRO A 9 -16.68 20.68 11.13
C PRO A 9 -16.74 20.06 9.72
N LEU A 10 -17.38 18.91 9.50
CA LEU A 10 -17.40 18.14 8.25
C LEU A 10 -18.76 18.14 7.51
N SER A 11 -19.69 19.03 7.85
CA SER A 11 -21.09 18.98 7.38
C SER A 11 -21.35 19.26 5.89
N SER A 12 -20.34 19.63 5.07
CA SER A 12 -20.53 19.80 3.63
C SER A 12 -19.71 18.79 2.80
N PRO A 13 -20.32 18.13 1.79
CA PRO A 13 -19.61 17.23 0.88
C PRO A 13 -18.40 17.88 0.17
N SER A 14 -18.40 19.21 0.00
CA SER A 14 -17.28 19.97 -0.56
C SER A 14 -16.09 20.04 0.39
N ARG A 15 -16.32 20.24 1.70
CA ARG A 15 -15.25 20.31 2.71
C ARG A 15 -14.62 18.94 2.96
N MET A 16 -15.39 17.84 2.89
CA MET A 16 -14.85 16.48 2.98
C MET A 16 -13.89 16.15 1.82
N LYS A 17 -14.28 16.50 0.59
CA LYS A 17 -13.42 16.35 -0.60
C LYS A 17 -12.14 17.17 -0.49
N ARG A 18 -12.24 18.37 0.08
CA ARG A 18 -11.10 19.24 0.36
C ARG A 18 -10.09 18.57 1.27
N GLU A 19 -10.56 18.14 2.43
CA GLU A 19 -9.72 17.51 3.45
C GLU A 19 -9.07 16.26 2.88
N PHE A 20 -9.85 15.39 2.20
CA PHE A 20 -9.28 14.22 1.54
C PHE A 20 -8.17 14.61 0.56
N LEU A 21 -8.42 15.56 -0.33
CA LEU A 21 -7.48 15.93 -1.38
C LEU A 21 -6.19 16.57 -0.84
N ILE A 22 -6.29 17.45 0.15
CA ILE A 22 -5.09 18.04 0.79
C ILE A 22 -4.28 16.94 1.47
N ASN A 23 -4.94 16.04 2.20
CA ASN A 23 -4.26 14.98 2.94
C ASN A 23 -3.66 13.91 2.02
N ILE A 24 -4.32 13.54 0.92
CA ILE A 24 -3.77 12.55 -0.03
C ILE A 24 -2.59 13.13 -0.81
N VAL A 25 -2.67 14.39 -1.26
CA VAL A 25 -1.54 15.04 -1.95
C VAL A 25 -0.36 15.15 -0.99
N PHE A 26 -0.59 15.56 0.25
CA PHE A 26 0.44 15.62 1.27
C PHE A 26 1.05 14.24 1.53
N LEU A 27 0.23 13.21 1.75
CA LEU A 27 0.66 11.83 2.00
C LEU A 27 1.51 11.29 0.85
N LEU A 28 1.08 11.47 -0.40
CA LEU A 28 1.83 11.04 -1.58
C LEU A 28 3.14 11.80 -1.73
N ALA A 29 3.12 13.13 -1.58
CA ALA A 29 4.31 13.96 -1.71
C ALA A 29 5.39 13.57 -0.69
N VAL A 30 5.02 13.40 0.58
CA VAL A 30 6.01 13.02 1.60
C VAL A 30 6.53 11.60 1.40
N ASN A 31 5.67 10.65 0.99
CA ASN A 31 6.10 9.27 0.73
C ASN A 31 7.01 9.17 -0.49
N LEU A 32 6.69 9.87 -1.59
CA LEU A 32 7.47 9.90 -2.82
C LEU A 32 8.78 10.68 -2.67
N LEU A 33 8.90 11.58 -1.69
CA LEU A 33 10.15 12.29 -1.42
C LEU A 33 11.09 11.44 -0.54
N ILE A 34 10.57 10.87 0.54
CA ILE A 34 11.40 10.26 1.58
C ILE A 34 11.75 8.81 1.26
N LYS A 35 10.80 7.99 0.77
CA LYS A 35 11.05 6.56 0.54
C LYS A 35 12.08 6.30 -0.57
N PRO A 36 12.06 7.01 -1.71
CA PRO A 36 13.13 6.87 -2.70
C PRO A 36 14.50 7.31 -2.17
N PHE A 37 14.56 8.41 -1.42
CA PHE A 37 15.82 8.83 -0.80
C PHE A 37 16.34 7.78 0.19
N TYR A 38 15.47 7.21 1.02
CA TYR A 38 15.83 6.09 1.89
C TYR A 38 16.40 4.92 1.08
N LEU A 39 15.70 4.49 0.03
CA LEU A 39 16.08 3.34 -0.78
C LEU A 39 17.44 3.54 -1.47
N PHE A 40 17.61 4.66 -2.18
CA PHE A 40 18.82 4.92 -2.96
C PHE A 40 19.97 5.50 -2.15
N GLY A 41 19.67 6.34 -1.16
CA GLY A 41 20.67 7.05 -0.36
C GLY A 41 21.18 6.24 0.83
N ILE A 42 20.32 5.44 1.47
CA ILE A 42 20.67 4.69 2.69
C ILE A 42 20.77 3.20 2.40
N ASP A 43 19.69 2.54 1.98
CA ASP A 43 19.61 1.08 1.86
C ASP A 43 20.69 0.53 0.92
N ARG A 44 20.78 1.10 -0.29
CA ARG A 44 21.85 0.79 -1.26
C ARG A 44 23.25 1.06 -0.72
N THR A 45 23.44 2.18 -0.02
CA THR A 45 24.76 2.55 0.53
C THR A 45 25.18 1.57 1.62
N VAL A 46 24.26 1.15 2.49
CA VAL A 46 24.51 0.11 3.49
C VAL A 46 24.93 -1.18 2.81
N GLN A 47 24.18 -1.65 1.80
CA GLN A 47 24.51 -2.85 1.04
C GLN A 47 25.94 -2.83 0.47
N ASN A 48 26.39 -1.67 -0.02
CA ASN A 48 27.73 -1.50 -0.60
C ASN A 48 28.84 -1.30 0.43
N THR A 49 28.51 -0.97 1.69
CA THR A 49 29.49 -0.63 2.73
C THR A 49 29.78 -1.83 3.65
N VAL A 50 28.79 -2.68 3.90
CA VAL A 50 28.97 -3.86 4.77
C VAL A 50 29.77 -4.96 4.06
N PRO A 51 30.45 -5.85 4.81
CA PRO A 51 31.14 -6.99 4.25
C PRO A 51 30.26 -7.87 3.35
N MET A 52 30.90 -8.51 2.36
CA MET A 52 30.22 -9.41 1.43
C MET A 52 29.55 -10.56 2.19
N GLY A 53 28.27 -10.78 1.94
CA GLY A 53 27.46 -11.83 2.59
C GLY A 53 26.57 -11.32 3.73
N ASP A 54 27.00 -10.31 4.50
CA ASP A 54 26.27 -9.81 5.67
C ASP A 54 24.89 -9.23 5.31
N TYR A 55 24.85 -8.41 4.25
CA TYR A 55 23.59 -7.87 3.75
C TYR A 55 22.67 -8.97 3.21
N GLY A 56 23.24 -10.02 2.59
CA GLY A 56 22.49 -11.17 2.08
C GLY A 56 21.82 -11.95 3.21
N LEU A 57 22.55 -12.19 4.31
CA LEU A 57 21.99 -12.81 5.50
C LEU A 57 20.88 -11.93 6.11
N TYR A 58 21.13 -10.62 6.29
CA TYR A 58 20.10 -9.69 6.78
C TYR A 58 18.84 -9.73 5.91
N PHE A 59 18.98 -9.69 4.59
CA PHE A 59 17.86 -9.72 3.65
C PHE A 59 17.08 -11.03 3.74
N ALA A 60 17.77 -12.18 3.83
CA ALA A 60 17.14 -13.48 4.02
C ALA A 60 16.33 -13.55 5.32
N LEU A 61 16.92 -13.10 6.44
CA LEU A 61 16.24 -13.07 7.74
C LEU A 61 15.08 -12.06 7.76
N PHE A 62 15.24 -10.89 7.13
CA PHE A 62 14.16 -9.90 6.99
C PHE A 62 12.95 -10.49 6.25
N ASN A 63 13.16 -11.13 5.09
CA ASN A 63 12.08 -11.76 4.35
C ASN A 63 11.46 -12.92 5.12
N PHE A 64 12.29 -13.75 5.77
CA PHE A 64 11.84 -14.83 6.61
C PHE A 64 10.90 -14.35 7.73
N THR A 65 11.30 -13.32 8.49
CA THR A 65 10.46 -12.73 9.54
C THR A 65 9.19 -12.06 9.00
N PHE A 66 9.23 -11.50 7.79
CA PHE A 66 8.09 -10.88 7.13
C PHE A 66 6.99 -11.90 6.76
N LEU A 67 7.35 -13.13 6.40
CA LEU A 67 6.37 -14.20 6.11
C LEU A 67 5.43 -14.47 7.30
N PHE A 68 5.94 -14.37 8.52
CA PHE A 68 5.17 -14.60 9.74
C PHE A 68 4.36 -13.38 10.19
N GLN A 69 4.45 -12.24 9.49
CA GLN A 69 3.80 -10.98 9.92
C GLN A 69 2.27 -11.08 9.97
N ILE A 70 1.67 -12.01 9.23
CA ILE A 70 0.23 -12.31 9.31
C ILE A 70 -0.22 -12.66 10.75
N ILE A 71 0.66 -13.31 11.53
CA ILE A 71 0.42 -13.67 12.95
C ILE A 71 0.39 -12.39 13.81
N ASN A 72 1.33 -11.49 13.57
CA ASN A 72 1.57 -10.28 14.37
C ASN A 72 0.50 -9.18 14.12
N ASP A 73 -0.08 -9.12 12.92
CA ASP A 73 -1.13 -8.13 12.62
C ASP A 73 -2.57 -8.67 12.66
N PHE A 74 -2.81 -9.93 12.27
CA PHE A 74 -4.11 -10.61 12.31
C PHE A 74 -5.34 -9.73 11.95
N GLY A 75 -5.18 -8.85 10.95
CA GLY A 75 -6.23 -7.92 10.49
C GLY A 75 -6.65 -6.84 11.50
N ILE A 76 -5.94 -6.71 12.63
CA ILE A 76 -6.27 -5.81 13.73
C ILE A 76 -6.20 -4.36 13.28
N GLN A 77 -5.22 -3.99 12.45
CA GLN A 77 -5.07 -2.60 12.00
C GLN A 77 -6.31 -2.11 11.25
N ASN A 78 -6.80 -2.86 10.26
CA ASN A 78 -7.97 -2.49 9.47
C ASN A 78 -9.26 -2.52 10.29
N PHE A 79 -9.41 -3.54 11.16
CA PHE A 79 -10.51 -3.63 12.11
C PHE A 79 -10.54 -2.40 13.04
N ASN A 80 -9.41 -2.05 13.63
CA ASN A 80 -9.31 -0.95 14.57
C ASN A 80 -9.56 0.40 13.89
N ASN A 81 -8.94 0.63 12.72
CA ASN A 81 -9.11 1.86 11.95
C ASN A 81 -10.60 2.15 11.66
N ARG A 82 -11.32 1.14 11.13
CA ARG A 82 -12.76 1.23 10.87
C ARG A 82 -13.54 1.49 12.16
N ASN A 83 -13.31 0.70 13.21
CA ASN A 83 -14.11 0.82 14.44
C ASN A 83 -13.92 2.15 15.16
N ILE A 84 -12.69 2.66 15.24
CA ILE A 84 -12.40 3.95 15.87
C ILE A 84 -12.97 5.11 15.02
N ALA A 85 -12.91 5.00 13.69
CA ALA A 85 -13.51 5.97 12.78
C ALA A 85 -15.04 6.06 12.93
N GLN A 86 -15.70 4.93 13.16
CA GLN A 86 -17.14 4.87 13.43
C GLN A 86 -17.44 5.34 14.87
N HIS A 87 -16.71 4.85 15.86
CA HIS A 87 -17.02 5.03 17.28
C HIS A 87 -15.81 5.57 18.04
N ARG A 88 -15.54 6.87 17.89
CA ARG A 88 -14.36 7.53 18.51
C ARG A 88 -14.27 7.33 20.03
N HIS A 89 -15.41 7.27 20.72
CA HIS A 89 -15.48 7.06 22.16
C HIS A 89 -14.98 5.67 22.62
N LEU A 90 -14.90 4.68 21.71
CA LEU A 90 -14.40 3.36 22.02
C LEU A 90 -12.88 3.31 22.15
N LEU A 91 -12.14 4.38 21.79
CA LEU A 91 -10.69 4.45 21.90
C LEU A 91 -10.20 4.06 23.29
N ASP A 92 -10.77 4.65 24.35
CA ASP A 92 -10.40 4.39 25.75
C ASP A 92 -10.55 2.91 26.13
N LYS A 93 -11.52 2.22 25.52
CA LYS A 93 -11.80 0.81 25.78
C LYS A 93 -10.94 -0.10 24.90
N TYR A 94 -10.78 0.21 23.63
CA TYR A 94 -10.18 -0.70 22.64
C TYR A 94 -8.66 -0.59 22.65
N PHE A 95 -8.12 0.63 22.78
CA PHE A 95 -6.67 0.87 22.72
C PHE A 95 -5.85 0.02 23.70
N PRO A 96 -6.10 0.04 25.04
CA PRO A 96 -5.28 -0.75 25.97
C PRO A 96 -5.44 -2.26 25.78
N ASN A 97 -6.62 -2.72 25.35
CA ASN A 97 -6.89 -4.15 25.13
C ASN A 97 -6.25 -4.66 23.83
N ILE A 98 -6.29 -3.87 22.75
CA ILE A 98 -5.58 -4.21 21.52
C ILE A 98 -4.07 -4.13 21.75
N LEU A 99 -3.58 -3.22 22.59
CA LEU A 99 -2.15 -3.18 22.96
C LEU A 99 -1.71 -4.46 23.69
N ILE A 100 -2.52 -4.97 24.63
CA ILE A 100 -2.30 -6.29 25.26
C ILE A 100 -2.31 -7.40 24.19
N LEU A 101 -3.31 -7.39 23.30
CA LEU A 101 -3.44 -8.39 22.24
C LEU A 101 -2.22 -8.40 21.30
N LYS A 102 -1.72 -7.22 20.93
CA LYS A 102 -0.48 -7.06 20.14
C LYS A 102 0.74 -7.61 20.87
N GLY A 103 0.84 -7.40 22.18
CA GLY A 103 1.88 -8.04 23.00
C GLY A 103 1.83 -9.57 22.93
N LEU A 104 0.64 -10.16 23.11
CA LEU A 104 0.45 -11.62 23.02
C LEU A 104 0.75 -12.17 21.63
N LEU A 105 0.21 -11.54 20.57
CA LEU A 105 0.48 -11.94 19.19
C LEU A 105 1.95 -11.79 18.83
N GLY A 106 2.62 -10.76 19.35
CA GLY A 106 4.06 -10.56 19.22
C GLY A 106 4.88 -11.68 19.85
N LEU A 107 4.48 -12.18 21.03
CA LEU A 107 5.12 -13.34 21.64
C LEU A 107 4.91 -14.62 20.81
N ILE A 108 3.69 -14.86 20.33
CA ILE A 108 3.39 -16.02 19.45
C ILE A 108 4.20 -15.92 18.15
N TYR A 109 4.28 -14.72 17.57
CA TYR A 109 5.07 -14.43 16.39
C TYR A 109 6.56 -14.71 16.60
N LEU A 110 7.15 -14.22 17.70
CA LEU A 110 8.55 -14.51 18.03
C LEU A 110 8.77 -16.02 18.14
N SER A 111 7.98 -16.72 18.95
CA SER A 111 8.10 -18.17 19.10
C SER A 111 8.02 -18.90 17.77
N ALA A 112 7.08 -18.52 16.89
CA ALA A 112 6.96 -19.12 15.56
C ALA A 112 8.20 -18.86 14.70
N VAL A 113 8.72 -17.62 14.67
CA VAL A 113 9.91 -17.26 13.91
C VAL A 113 11.13 -18.05 14.39
N PHE A 114 11.37 -18.14 15.69
CA PHE A 114 12.52 -18.86 16.24
C PHE A 114 12.43 -20.38 15.99
N ILE A 115 11.27 -20.99 16.20
CA ILE A 115 11.06 -22.43 15.94
C ILE A 115 11.28 -22.72 14.45
N MET A 116 10.68 -21.92 13.57
CA MET A 116 10.78 -22.14 12.14
C MET A 116 12.19 -21.86 11.61
N ALA A 117 12.92 -20.90 12.17
CA ALA A 117 14.32 -20.65 11.81
C ALA A 117 15.22 -21.81 12.22
N TRP A 118 14.99 -22.39 13.41
CA TRP A 118 15.70 -23.58 13.85
C TRP A 118 15.40 -24.79 12.95
N LEU A 119 14.13 -25.02 12.61
CA LEU A 119 13.72 -26.09 11.67
C LEU A 119 14.29 -25.90 10.26
N ALA A 120 14.46 -24.65 9.82
CA ALA A 120 15.06 -24.32 8.53
C ALA A 120 16.59 -24.47 8.52
N GLY A 121 17.22 -24.84 9.66
CA GLY A 121 18.66 -25.09 9.74
C GLY A 121 19.53 -23.83 9.74
N TYR A 122 18.99 -22.67 10.11
CA TYR A 122 19.81 -21.46 10.26
C TYR A 122 20.89 -21.68 11.34
N GLY A 123 22.13 -21.31 11.05
CA GLY A 123 23.24 -21.45 11.98
C GLY A 123 23.08 -20.53 13.21
N ASN A 124 23.71 -20.90 14.33
CA ASN A 124 23.64 -20.15 15.60
C ASN A 124 24.03 -18.66 15.47
N GLN A 125 24.87 -18.32 14.49
CA GLN A 125 25.28 -16.93 14.22
C GLN A 125 24.15 -16.04 13.68
N ALA A 126 23.11 -16.62 13.06
CA ALA A 126 21.99 -15.87 12.50
C ALA A 126 20.97 -15.44 13.58
N PHE A 127 20.88 -16.18 14.70
CA PHE A 127 19.86 -15.97 15.73
C PHE A 127 19.90 -14.61 16.42
N PRO A 128 21.08 -14.01 16.74
CA PRO A 128 21.13 -12.66 17.32
C PRO A 128 20.55 -11.59 16.39
N ILE A 129 20.91 -11.62 15.10
CA ILE A 129 20.40 -10.68 14.10
C ILE A 129 18.90 -10.93 13.84
N LEU A 130 18.50 -12.20 13.73
CA LEU A 130 17.11 -12.61 13.60
C LEU A 130 16.23 -12.06 14.73
N ALA A 131 16.72 -12.11 15.97
CA ALA A 131 16.01 -11.59 17.14
C ALA A 131 15.69 -10.10 16.99
N ILE A 132 16.68 -9.30 16.61
CA ILE A 132 16.53 -7.84 16.46
C ILE A 132 15.61 -7.53 15.27
N ILE A 133 15.73 -8.25 14.15
CA ILE A 133 14.83 -8.10 12.99
C ILE A 133 13.39 -8.44 13.39
N ALA A 134 13.16 -9.52 14.12
CA ALA A 134 11.82 -9.90 14.58
C ALA A 134 11.23 -8.83 15.53
N VAL A 135 12.04 -8.25 16.41
CA VAL A 135 11.64 -7.10 17.23
C VAL A 135 11.30 -5.88 16.36
N ASN A 136 12.07 -5.60 15.30
CA ASN A 136 11.75 -4.52 14.35
C ASN A 136 10.39 -4.74 13.68
N GLN A 137 10.03 -5.98 13.32
CA GLN A 137 8.71 -6.28 12.75
C GLN A 137 7.57 -6.11 13.76
N MET A 138 7.82 -6.41 15.04
CA MET A 138 6.88 -6.10 16.13
C MET A 138 6.70 -4.60 16.32
N LEU A 139 7.78 -3.83 16.32
CA LEU A 139 7.72 -2.36 16.42
C LEU A 139 7.00 -1.74 15.21
N SER A 140 7.27 -2.23 14.00
CA SER A 140 6.58 -1.82 12.78
C SER A 140 5.06 -2.06 12.87
N SER A 141 4.66 -3.27 13.30
CA SER A 141 3.26 -3.64 13.58
C SER A 141 2.61 -2.73 14.64
N LEU A 142 3.37 -2.33 15.66
CA LEU A 142 2.92 -1.43 16.71
C LEU A 142 2.73 0.02 16.20
N VAL A 143 3.66 0.53 15.40
CA VAL A 143 3.54 1.84 14.74
C VAL A 143 2.29 1.88 13.87
N LEU A 144 2.05 0.85 13.06
CA LEU A 144 0.85 0.73 12.23
C LEU A 144 -0.44 0.71 13.06
N PHE A 145 -0.45 0.01 14.20
CA PHE A 145 -1.56 0.05 15.14
C PHE A 145 -1.78 1.47 15.69
N PHE A 146 -0.75 2.17 16.13
CA PHE A 146 -0.88 3.55 16.61
C PHE A 146 -1.44 4.47 15.52
N ARG A 147 -0.86 4.41 14.31
CA ARG A 147 -1.36 5.13 13.14
C ARG A 147 -2.84 4.88 12.85
N SER A 148 -3.30 3.63 12.98
CA SER A 148 -4.73 3.29 12.78
C SER A 148 -5.68 4.00 13.75
N ASN A 149 -5.22 4.31 14.97
CA ASN A 149 -5.99 5.10 15.93
C ASN A 149 -5.97 6.58 15.55
N ILE A 150 -4.82 7.11 15.15
CA ILE A 150 -4.66 8.52 14.74
C ILE A 150 -5.53 8.82 13.51
N SER A 151 -5.49 7.95 12.49
CA SER A 151 -6.31 8.06 11.29
C SER A 151 -7.80 7.85 11.61
N GLY A 152 -8.13 6.90 12.49
CA GLY A 152 -9.49 6.66 12.98
C GLY A 152 -10.10 7.87 13.69
N LEU A 153 -9.29 8.64 14.43
CA LEU A 153 -9.73 9.90 15.05
C LEU A 153 -9.90 11.06 14.06
N GLY A 154 -9.57 10.85 12.78
CA GLY A 154 -9.65 11.86 11.73
C GLY A 154 -8.41 12.78 11.66
N LYS A 155 -7.30 12.43 12.32
CA LYS A 155 -6.07 13.22 12.31
C LYS A 155 -5.15 12.85 11.14
N TYR A 156 -5.66 12.98 9.92
CA TYR A 156 -5.02 12.48 8.70
C TYR A 156 -3.63 13.06 8.40
N ARG A 157 -3.38 14.34 8.73
CA ARG A 157 -2.05 14.96 8.59
C ARG A 157 -1.02 14.31 9.50
N LEU A 158 -1.39 14.03 10.75
CA LEU A 158 -0.50 13.36 11.71
C LEU A 158 -0.22 11.92 11.27
N ASP A 159 -1.23 11.18 10.79
CA ASP A 159 -1.01 9.85 10.22
C ASP A 159 -0.06 9.89 9.01
N SER A 160 -0.21 10.90 8.14
CA SER A 160 0.68 11.09 7.00
C SER A 160 2.12 11.38 7.42
N LEU A 161 2.34 12.19 8.47
CA LEU A 161 3.67 12.40 9.05
C LEU A 161 4.22 11.09 9.64
N PHE A 162 3.44 10.35 10.42
CA PHE A 162 3.88 9.07 10.99
C PHE A 162 4.13 7.99 9.93
N SER A 163 3.63 8.15 8.70
CA SER A 163 3.91 7.22 7.58
C SER A 163 5.35 7.27 7.06
N ILE A 164 6.07 8.34 7.39
CA ILE A 164 7.45 8.59 6.94
C ILE A 164 8.44 8.74 8.11
N THR A 165 7.96 8.91 9.36
CA THR A 165 8.81 9.25 10.51
C THR A 165 9.91 8.22 10.74
N ASP A 166 9.59 6.92 10.66
CA ASP A 166 10.59 5.86 10.84
C ASP A 166 11.69 5.95 9.78
N ARG A 167 11.33 6.21 8.52
CA ARG A 167 12.29 6.35 7.42
C ARG A 167 13.10 7.63 7.53
N LEU A 168 12.47 8.74 7.94
CA LEU A 168 13.16 10.01 8.15
C LEU A 168 14.18 9.90 9.29
N LEU A 169 13.80 9.31 10.42
CA LEU A 169 14.71 9.09 11.55
C LEU A 169 15.85 8.15 11.15
N LEU A 170 15.55 7.08 10.42
CA LEU A 170 16.56 6.15 9.94
C LEU A 170 17.53 6.81 8.95
N ILE A 171 17.05 7.68 8.06
CA ILE A 171 17.88 8.50 7.18
C ILE A 171 18.85 9.37 7.99
N VAL A 172 18.36 10.03 9.04
CA VAL A 172 19.20 10.87 9.90
C VAL A 172 20.25 10.02 10.62
N ILE A 173 19.83 8.93 11.28
CA ILE A 173 20.74 8.06 12.05
C ILE A 173 21.80 7.42 11.14
N CYS A 174 21.38 6.75 10.06
CA CYS A 174 22.31 6.11 9.13
C CYS A 174 23.12 7.12 8.33
N GLY A 175 22.58 8.29 7.99
CA GLY A 175 23.32 9.35 7.34
C GLY A 175 24.51 9.82 8.18
N ILE A 176 24.31 9.96 9.50
CA ILE A 176 25.40 10.25 10.44
C ILE A 176 26.42 9.09 10.46
N LEU A 177 25.96 7.85 10.60
CA LEU A 177 26.85 6.69 10.71
C LEU A 177 27.63 6.37 9.42
N LEU A 178 27.05 6.61 8.24
CA LEU A 178 27.66 6.27 6.96
C LEU A 178 28.57 7.38 6.42
N TRP A 179 28.23 8.65 6.64
CA TRP A 179 28.93 9.77 6.00
C TRP A 179 29.90 10.50 6.92
N THR A 180 29.84 10.27 8.24
CA THR A 180 30.82 10.85 9.17
C THR A 180 32.15 10.08 9.08
N PRO A 181 33.29 10.75 8.84
CA PRO A 181 34.60 10.10 8.66
C PRO A 181 35.00 9.15 9.79
N ALA A 182 34.59 9.44 11.03
CA ALA A 182 34.87 8.62 12.20
C ALA A 182 34.34 7.17 12.11
N PHE A 183 33.31 6.92 11.29
CA PHE A 183 32.59 5.64 11.24
C PHE A 183 32.68 4.93 9.88
N ARG A 184 33.23 5.61 8.86
CA ARG A 184 33.12 5.28 7.43
C ARG A 184 33.81 3.96 6.99
N GLY A 185 34.61 3.34 7.85
CA GLY A 185 35.31 2.08 7.59
C GLY A 185 35.01 0.95 8.58
N GLN A 186 34.12 1.17 9.55
CA GLN A 186 33.77 0.19 10.59
C GLN A 186 32.28 -0.17 10.58
N PHE A 187 31.53 0.32 9.59
CA PHE A 187 30.09 0.12 9.53
C PHE A 187 29.76 -1.37 9.38
N ARG A 188 28.98 -1.91 10.31
CA ARG A 188 28.54 -3.30 10.30
C ARG A 188 27.03 -3.40 10.15
N ILE A 189 26.55 -4.56 9.72
CA ILE A 189 25.12 -4.79 9.50
C ILE A 189 24.31 -4.63 10.79
N GLU A 190 24.88 -4.96 11.96
CA GLU A 190 24.20 -4.82 13.24
C GLU A 190 23.86 -3.36 13.54
N TRP A 191 24.72 -2.41 13.16
CA TRP A 191 24.45 -0.98 13.35
C TRP A 191 23.24 -0.53 12.55
N PHE A 192 23.08 -1.08 11.34
CA PHE A 192 21.91 -0.81 10.53
C PHE A 192 20.63 -1.36 11.17
N VAL A 193 20.65 -2.62 11.63
CA VAL A 193 19.47 -3.24 12.27
C VAL A 193 19.10 -2.53 13.57
N TRP A 194 20.08 -2.14 14.39
CA TRP A 194 19.84 -1.35 15.61
C TRP A 194 19.36 0.07 15.30
N SER A 195 19.85 0.70 14.23
CA SER A 195 19.36 2.00 13.76
C SER A 195 17.88 1.93 13.38
N GLN A 196 17.44 0.83 12.74
CA GLN A 196 16.02 0.57 12.48
C GLN A 196 15.23 0.42 13.78
N THR A 197 15.75 -0.32 14.77
CA THR A 197 15.12 -0.46 16.08
C THR A 197 14.95 0.89 16.76
N ALA A 198 15.98 1.73 16.74
CA ALA A 198 15.94 3.07 17.31
C ALA A 198 14.91 3.97 16.59
N ALA A 199 14.92 3.98 15.26
CA ALA A 199 13.99 4.77 14.45
C ALA A 199 12.52 4.33 14.63
N LEU A 200 12.26 3.02 14.62
CA LEU A 200 10.93 2.46 14.86
C LEU A 200 10.47 2.67 16.30
N GLY A 201 11.36 2.46 17.28
CA GLY A 201 11.07 2.68 18.70
C GLY A 201 10.74 4.14 19.01
N ALA A 202 11.52 5.08 18.46
CA ALA A 202 11.26 6.51 18.57
C ALA A 202 9.93 6.89 17.90
N THR A 203 9.65 6.35 16.70
CA THR A 203 8.38 6.58 16.00
C THR A 203 7.20 6.05 16.81
N ALA A 204 7.31 4.84 17.37
CA ALA A 204 6.29 4.24 18.23
C ALA A 204 6.06 5.08 19.50
N ALA A 205 7.13 5.58 20.13
CA ALA A 205 7.04 6.45 21.31
C ALA A 205 6.34 7.78 20.99
N LEU A 206 6.71 8.43 19.88
CA LEU A 206 6.07 9.67 19.42
C LEU A 206 4.58 9.47 19.09
N ALA A 207 4.25 8.38 18.38
CA ALA A 207 2.87 8.07 18.04
C ALA A 207 2.04 7.71 19.29
N TYR A 208 2.62 6.96 20.22
CA TYR A 208 2.01 6.69 21.52
C TYR A 208 1.75 7.96 22.32
N TRP A 209 2.71 8.89 22.36
CA TRP A 209 2.56 10.17 23.05
C TRP A 209 1.37 10.98 22.51
N VAL A 210 1.23 11.06 21.18
CA VAL A 210 0.09 11.71 20.52
C VAL A 210 -1.24 11.05 20.91
N ILE A 211 -1.30 9.72 20.93
CA ILE A 211 -2.52 8.98 21.27
C ILE A 211 -2.84 9.08 22.77
N ARG A 212 -1.82 9.08 23.63
CA ARG A 212 -1.99 9.19 25.09
C ARG A 212 -2.73 10.46 25.47
N GLY A 213 -2.48 11.57 24.76
CA GLY A 213 -3.22 12.83 24.91
C GLY A 213 -4.66 12.80 24.40
N GLN A 214 -5.11 11.72 23.76
CA GLN A 214 -6.50 11.52 23.31
C GLN A 214 -7.27 10.53 24.19
N ILE A 215 -6.60 9.87 25.14
CA ILE A 215 -7.17 8.83 26.00
C ILE A 215 -7.43 9.41 27.38
N SER A 216 -8.67 9.32 27.86
CA SER A 216 -9.06 9.89 29.16
C SER A 216 -8.51 9.07 30.33
N ARG A 217 -8.57 7.73 30.24
CA ARG A 217 -8.14 6.81 31.29
C ARG A 217 -7.47 5.58 30.69
N LEU A 218 -6.16 5.44 30.91
CA LEU A 218 -5.43 4.23 30.52
C LEU A 218 -5.65 3.15 31.58
N ARG A 219 -6.53 2.18 31.30
CA ARG A 219 -6.80 1.04 32.19
C ARG A 219 -6.60 -0.27 31.46
N PHE A 220 -5.49 -0.92 31.73
CA PHE A 220 -5.24 -2.29 31.27
C PHE A 220 -6.12 -3.26 32.04
N ARG A 221 -6.99 -3.96 31.33
CA ARG A 221 -7.88 -4.98 31.91
C ARG A 221 -7.74 -6.25 31.09
N PHE A 222 -6.90 -7.16 31.57
CA PHE A 222 -6.77 -8.46 30.93
C PHE A 222 -8.11 -9.22 31.07
N ARG A 223 -8.81 -9.39 29.94
CA ARG A 223 -10.08 -10.11 29.85
C ARG A 223 -10.03 -11.04 28.66
N TRP A 224 -9.65 -12.28 28.89
CA TRP A 224 -9.50 -13.29 27.83
C TRP A 224 -10.70 -13.38 26.88
N PRO A 225 -11.97 -13.40 27.35
CA PRO A 225 -13.13 -13.43 26.45
C PRO A 225 -13.21 -12.21 25.52
N PHE A 226 -12.76 -11.04 25.98
CA PHE A 226 -12.75 -9.82 25.16
C PHE A 226 -11.62 -9.84 24.12
N LEU A 227 -10.45 -10.38 24.47
CA LEU A 227 -9.35 -10.56 23.51
C LEU A 227 -9.73 -11.54 22.40
N LEU A 228 -10.37 -12.66 22.75
CA LEU A 228 -10.92 -13.62 21.78
C LEU A 228 -12.01 -12.98 20.90
N LEU A 229 -12.86 -12.13 21.47
CA LEU A 229 -13.85 -11.37 20.70
C LEU A 229 -13.18 -10.45 19.68
N LEU A 230 -12.12 -9.73 20.07
CA LEU A 230 -11.36 -8.86 19.17
C LEU A 230 -10.74 -9.67 18.02
N LEU A 231 -10.10 -10.80 18.31
CA LEU A 231 -9.55 -11.72 17.29
C LEU A 231 -10.63 -12.23 16.34
N ARG A 232 -11.78 -12.68 16.87
CA ARG A 232 -12.89 -13.16 16.04
C ARG A 232 -13.44 -12.06 15.12
N ARG A 233 -13.43 -10.81 15.58
CA ARG A 233 -13.89 -9.66 14.81
C ARG A 233 -12.86 -9.16 13.79
N SER A 234 -11.56 -9.36 14.06
CA SER A 234 -10.48 -9.03 13.11
C SER A 234 -10.20 -10.16 12.11
N ALA A 235 -10.58 -11.41 12.41
CA ALA A 235 -10.38 -12.57 11.55
C ALA A 235 -10.86 -12.40 10.10
N PRO A 236 -12.03 -11.78 9.80
CA PRO A 236 -12.44 -11.55 8.42
C PRO A 236 -11.51 -10.60 7.65
N TYR A 237 -10.87 -9.65 8.34
CA TYR A 237 -9.86 -8.77 7.76
C TYR A 237 -8.54 -9.52 7.53
N ALA A 238 -8.15 -10.37 8.48
CA ALA A 238 -6.97 -11.22 8.34
C ALA A 238 -7.11 -12.16 7.14
N LEU A 239 -8.29 -12.77 6.97
CA LEU A 239 -8.60 -13.62 5.82
C LEU A 239 -8.55 -12.83 4.50
N ALA A 240 -9.09 -11.60 4.47
CA ALA A 240 -9.00 -10.75 3.28
C ALA A 240 -7.55 -10.44 2.90
N VAL A 241 -6.71 -10.06 3.88
CA VAL A 241 -5.29 -9.81 3.67
C VAL A 241 -4.56 -11.08 3.22
N LEU A 242 -4.88 -12.23 3.80
CA LEU A 242 -4.29 -13.51 3.43
C LEU A 242 -4.64 -13.90 1.99
N LEU A 243 -5.92 -13.90 1.64
CA LEU A 243 -6.39 -14.27 0.30
C LEU A 243 -5.79 -13.34 -0.77
N THR A 244 -5.77 -12.02 -0.49
CA THR A 244 -5.17 -11.04 -1.39
C THR A 244 -3.65 -11.22 -1.53
N SER A 245 -2.95 -11.56 -0.45
CA SER A 245 -1.51 -11.84 -0.51
C SER A 245 -1.20 -13.09 -1.32
N ILE A 246 -2.03 -14.15 -1.21
CA ILE A 246 -1.84 -15.40 -1.94
C ILE A 246 -2.05 -15.17 -3.43
N TYR A 247 -3.20 -14.64 -3.87
CA TYR A 247 -3.47 -14.54 -5.31
C TYR A 247 -2.53 -13.55 -6.02
N ASN A 248 -1.98 -12.55 -5.32
CA ASN A 248 -0.99 -11.64 -5.91
C ASN A 248 0.43 -12.22 -5.97
N ARG A 249 0.72 -13.35 -5.28
CA ARG A 249 2.08 -13.94 -5.23
C ARG A 249 2.16 -15.35 -5.79
N ILE A 250 1.02 -16.00 -6.01
CA ILE A 250 0.96 -17.38 -6.49
C ILE A 250 1.52 -17.52 -7.91
N ASP A 251 1.41 -16.47 -8.74
CA ASP A 251 1.91 -16.43 -10.12
C ASP A 251 3.41 -16.84 -10.18
N GLY A 252 4.27 -16.20 -9.39
CA GLY A 252 5.72 -16.48 -9.40
C GLY A 252 6.07 -17.92 -8.99
N VAL A 253 5.36 -18.47 -8.02
CA VAL A 253 5.53 -19.86 -7.58
C VAL A 253 5.07 -20.84 -8.66
N MET A 254 3.95 -20.54 -9.33
CA MET A 254 3.44 -21.39 -10.41
C MET A 254 4.35 -21.37 -11.63
N ILE A 255 4.95 -20.22 -11.99
CA ILE A 255 5.93 -20.14 -13.08
C ILE A 255 7.14 -21.04 -12.79
N GLU A 256 7.73 -20.92 -11.59
CA GLU A 256 8.89 -21.71 -11.17
C GLU A 256 8.61 -23.22 -11.20
N ARG A 257 7.40 -23.64 -10.79
CA ARG A 257 7.04 -25.05 -10.67
C ARG A 257 6.48 -25.71 -11.93
N LEU A 258 5.85 -24.98 -12.83
CA LEU A 258 5.15 -25.54 -13.99
C LEU A 258 6.03 -25.63 -15.25
N LEU A 259 7.13 -24.88 -15.31
CA LEU A 259 7.99 -24.80 -16.48
C LEU A 259 9.33 -25.50 -16.25
N PRO A 260 9.90 -26.18 -17.27
CA PRO A 260 11.25 -26.73 -17.19
C PRO A 260 12.33 -25.66 -16.92
N ASP A 261 12.19 -24.49 -17.54
CA ASP A 261 13.06 -23.31 -17.33
C ASP A 261 12.42 -22.30 -16.35
N GLY A 262 11.67 -22.81 -15.37
CA GLY A 262 10.82 -21.99 -14.50
C GLY A 262 11.56 -20.92 -13.70
N GLU A 263 12.81 -21.17 -13.30
CA GLU A 263 13.64 -20.20 -12.58
C GLU A 263 13.90 -18.93 -13.42
N ILE A 264 14.28 -19.10 -14.69
CA ILE A 264 14.59 -17.98 -15.60
C ILE A 264 13.32 -17.16 -15.89
N GLU A 265 12.21 -17.84 -16.14
CA GLU A 265 10.91 -17.19 -16.41
C GLU A 265 10.36 -16.48 -15.17
N ALA A 266 10.55 -17.06 -13.98
CA ALA A 266 10.15 -16.44 -12.72
C ALA A 266 10.95 -15.17 -12.44
N ASP A 267 12.26 -15.16 -12.74
CA ASP A 267 13.10 -13.97 -12.62
C ASP A 267 12.66 -12.84 -13.57
N LEU A 268 12.36 -13.19 -14.82
CA LEU A 268 11.82 -12.25 -15.80
C LEU A 268 10.48 -11.67 -15.33
N TYR A 269 9.58 -12.51 -14.82
CA TYR A 269 8.30 -12.06 -14.24
C TYR A 269 8.53 -11.15 -13.04
N ALA A 270 9.41 -11.53 -12.10
CA ALA A 270 9.69 -10.79 -10.89
C ALA A 270 10.23 -9.37 -11.19
N SER A 271 11.08 -9.23 -12.22
CA SER A 271 11.62 -7.92 -12.62
C SER A 271 10.52 -6.93 -13.04
N ALA A 272 9.53 -7.38 -13.83
CA ALA A 272 8.38 -6.58 -14.23
C ALA A 272 7.39 -6.37 -13.08
N PHE A 273 7.18 -7.40 -12.25
CA PHE A 273 6.27 -7.36 -11.10
C PHE A 273 6.71 -6.34 -10.04
N ARG A 274 8.01 -6.11 -9.85
CA ARG A 274 8.53 -5.06 -8.95
C ARG A 274 8.03 -3.66 -9.34
N LEU A 275 7.97 -3.34 -10.64
CA LEU A 275 7.44 -2.04 -11.10
C LEU A 275 5.93 -1.94 -10.85
N PHE A 276 5.22 -3.06 -11.02
CA PHE A 276 3.80 -3.15 -10.71
C PHE A 276 3.52 -2.96 -9.21
N GLU A 277 4.26 -3.63 -8.32
CA GLU A 277 4.16 -3.43 -6.87
C GLU A 277 4.48 -1.99 -6.45
N ALA A 278 5.52 -1.38 -7.04
CA ALA A 278 5.88 0.01 -6.78
C ALA A 278 4.74 0.97 -7.15
N SER A 279 4.05 0.70 -8.27
CA SER A 279 2.89 1.47 -8.71
C SER A 279 1.70 1.26 -7.75
N ASN A 280 1.46 0.02 -7.28
CA ASN A 280 0.41 -0.32 -6.33
C ASN A 280 0.52 0.40 -4.98
N MET A 281 1.72 0.82 -4.57
CA MET A 281 1.93 1.62 -3.36
C MET A 281 1.08 2.91 -3.36
N ILE A 282 0.86 3.52 -4.53
CA ILE A 282 0.01 4.70 -4.65
C ILE A 282 -1.43 4.35 -4.24
N GLY A 283 -1.97 3.24 -4.77
CA GLY A 283 -3.30 2.75 -4.42
C GLY A 283 -3.44 2.37 -2.95
N PHE A 284 -2.42 1.74 -2.37
CA PHE A 284 -2.38 1.43 -0.94
C PHE A 284 -2.46 2.69 -0.06
N LEU A 285 -1.74 3.76 -0.41
CA LEU A 285 -1.80 5.05 0.32
C LEU A 285 -3.20 5.68 0.24
N PHE A 286 -3.86 5.58 -0.92
CA PHE A 286 -5.27 5.98 -1.07
C PHE A 286 -6.18 5.17 -0.14
N ALA A 287 -6.10 3.84 -0.18
CA ALA A 287 -6.92 2.94 0.64
C ALA A 287 -6.73 3.22 2.14
N GLY A 288 -5.49 3.41 2.59
CA GLY A 288 -5.15 3.71 3.98
C GLY A 288 -5.84 4.97 4.51
N LEU A 289 -5.93 6.02 3.68
CA LEU A 289 -6.60 7.27 4.03
C LEU A 289 -8.13 7.17 3.87
N LEU A 290 -8.61 6.48 2.83
CA LEU A 290 -10.04 6.35 2.54
C LEU A 290 -10.78 5.50 3.56
N LEU A 291 -10.15 4.46 4.11
CA LEU A 291 -10.79 3.55 5.07
C LEU A 291 -11.42 4.30 6.26
N PRO A 292 -10.69 5.12 7.05
CA PRO A 292 -11.27 5.88 8.15
C PRO A 292 -12.28 6.92 7.67
N ILE A 293 -12.05 7.55 6.52
CA ILE A 293 -12.95 8.58 5.99
C ILE A 293 -14.32 7.97 5.66
N PHE A 294 -14.34 6.91 4.82
CA PHE A 294 -15.57 6.19 4.48
C PHE A 294 -16.23 5.60 5.72
N SER A 295 -15.46 4.99 6.61
CA SER A 295 -16.01 4.40 7.84
C SER A 295 -16.75 5.45 8.68
N GLY A 296 -16.15 6.63 8.85
CA GLY A 296 -16.78 7.73 9.56
C GLY A 296 -17.99 8.31 8.83
N MET A 297 -17.95 8.46 7.50
CA MET A 297 -19.07 8.94 6.69
C MET A 297 -20.28 8.00 6.80
N ILE A 298 -20.05 6.69 6.64
CA ILE A 298 -21.09 5.66 6.72
C ILE A 298 -21.76 5.69 8.10
N GLN A 299 -20.98 5.81 9.18
CA GLN A 299 -21.54 5.90 10.52
C GLN A 299 -22.40 7.15 10.74
N ARG A 300 -22.09 8.25 10.07
CA ARG A 300 -22.86 9.51 10.12
C ARG A 300 -24.02 9.54 9.13
N GLY A 301 -24.22 8.50 8.31
CA GLY A 301 -25.23 8.48 7.25
C GLY A 301 -24.91 9.43 6.09
N GLU A 302 -23.65 9.83 5.92
CA GLU A 302 -23.23 10.73 4.84
C GLU A 302 -23.02 9.97 3.52
N ALA A 303 -23.42 10.59 2.40
CA ALA A 303 -23.23 10.02 1.08
C ALA A 303 -21.75 9.94 0.67
N THR A 304 -21.24 8.71 0.48
CA THR A 304 -19.84 8.45 0.10
C THR A 304 -19.57 8.59 -1.40
N GLY A 305 -20.60 8.45 -2.25
CA GLY A 305 -20.44 8.32 -3.69
C GLY A 305 -19.67 9.46 -4.36
N SER A 306 -19.88 10.69 -3.89
CA SER A 306 -19.20 11.85 -4.44
C SER A 306 -17.68 11.85 -4.19
N LEU A 307 -17.24 11.26 -3.06
CA LEU A 307 -15.83 11.08 -2.72
C LEU A 307 -15.25 9.84 -3.42
N VAL A 308 -16.02 8.75 -3.53
CA VAL A 308 -15.67 7.56 -4.29
C VAL A 308 -15.35 7.92 -5.74
N GLN A 309 -16.25 8.64 -6.42
CA GLN A 309 -16.08 9.08 -7.80
C GLN A 309 -14.87 10.01 -7.96
N MET A 310 -14.65 10.93 -7.02
CA MET A 310 -13.48 11.81 -7.06
C MET A 310 -12.18 11.01 -6.92
N SER A 311 -12.13 10.09 -5.96
CA SER A 311 -10.94 9.28 -5.70
C SER A 311 -10.65 8.36 -6.89
N PHE A 312 -11.66 7.69 -7.42
CA PHE A 312 -11.56 6.82 -8.60
C PHE A 312 -11.11 7.58 -9.84
N ARG A 313 -11.66 8.77 -10.12
CA ARG A 313 -11.21 9.62 -11.23
C ARG A 313 -9.76 10.07 -11.09
N LEU A 314 -9.35 10.47 -9.89
CA LEU A 314 -8.00 10.96 -9.62
C LEU A 314 -6.96 9.86 -9.82
N ILE A 315 -7.13 8.72 -9.13
CA ILE A 315 -6.15 7.62 -9.20
C ILE A 315 -6.23 6.89 -10.54
N GLY A 316 -7.43 6.70 -11.09
CA GLY A 316 -7.64 6.04 -12.38
C GLY A 316 -7.04 6.83 -13.55
N ALA A 317 -7.10 8.17 -13.51
CA ALA A 317 -6.47 9.00 -14.54
C ALA A 317 -4.94 8.89 -14.50
N ALA A 318 -4.35 8.87 -13.30
CA ALA A 318 -2.91 8.64 -13.14
C ALA A 318 -2.49 7.24 -13.62
N ALA A 319 -3.28 6.21 -13.31
CA ALA A 319 -3.03 4.84 -13.76
C ALA A 319 -3.10 4.70 -15.28
N LEU A 320 -4.11 5.30 -15.94
CA LEU A 320 -4.22 5.27 -17.41
C LEU A 320 -3.10 6.06 -18.10
N ALA A 321 -2.71 7.21 -17.56
CA ALA A 321 -1.58 7.96 -18.10
C ALA A 321 -0.28 7.14 -18.00
N LEU A 322 -0.04 6.49 -16.86
CA LEU A 322 1.10 5.59 -16.68
C LEU A 322 1.04 4.39 -17.63
N PHE A 323 -0.12 3.77 -17.79
CA PHE A 323 -0.33 2.68 -18.74
C PHE A 323 -0.01 3.10 -20.17
N CYS A 324 -0.44 4.27 -20.63
CA CYS A 324 -0.07 4.80 -21.94
C CYS A 324 1.44 4.99 -22.10
N GLY A 325 2.12 5.51 -21.08
CA GLY A 325 3.58 5.60 -21.08
C GLY A 325 4.23 4.22 -21.21
N MET A 326 3.81 3.26 -20.41
CA MET A 326 4.33 1.89 -20.46
C MET A 326 3.99 1.20 -21.79
N PHE A 327 2.85 1.51 -22.40
CA PHE A 327 2.51 0.98 -23.71
C PHE A 327 3.59 1.30 -24.75
N PHE A 328 4.07 2.54 -24.84
CA PHE A 328 5.07 2.91 -25.83
C PHE A 328 6.51 2.57 -25.41
N TYR A 329 6.85 2.67 -24.12
CA TYR A 329 8.25 2.66 -23.66
C TYR A 329 8.61 1.47 -22.74
N ARG A 330 7.76 0.43 -22.66
CA ARG A 330 7.99 -0.76 -21.81
C ARG A 330 9.36 -1.41 -21.98
N THR A 331 9.87 -1.48 -23.21
CA THR A 331 11.13 -2.18 -23.49
C THR A 331 12.31 -1.36 -23.01
N GLU A 332 12.31 -0.06 -23.30
CA GLU A 332 13.32 0.89 -22.88
C GLU A 332 13.36 0.98 -21.35
N VAL A 333 12.19 1.00 -20.69
CA VAL A 333 12.10 0.95 -19.23
C VAL A 333 12.75 -0.32 -18.68
N MET A 334 12.46 -1.50 -19.24
CA MET A 334 13.03 -2.75 -18.76
C MET A 334 14.53 -2.86 -19.02
N VAL A 335 15.00 -2.48 -20.21
CA VAL A 335 16.43 -2.48 -20.57
C VAL A 335 17.23 -1.45 -19.76
N ALA A 336 16.65 -0.29 -19.45
CA ALA A 336 17.32 0.72 -18.65
C ALA A 336 17.46 0.34 -17.16
N LEU A 337 16.58 -0.53 -16.65
CA LEU A 337 16.55 -0.91 -15.24
C LEU A 337 17.19 -2.28 -14.96
N TYR A 338 17.23 -3.18 -15.95
CA TYR A 338 17.66 -4.56 -15.77
C TYR A 338 18.52 -5.05 -16.93
N ASP A 339 19.61 -5.76 -16.63
CA ASP A 339 20.51 -6.36 -17.62
C ASP A 339 19.80 -7.43 -18.48
N SER A 340 18.83 -8.16 -17.90
CA SER A 340 17.95 -9.10 -18.59
C SER A 340 16.75 -8.45 -19.29
N GLY A 341 16.70 -7.11 -19.27
CA GLY A 341 15.67 -6.32 -19.93
C GLY A 341 15.62 -6.63 -21.42
N SER A 342 14.42 -6.92 -21.90
CA SER A 342 14.17 -7.33 -23.28
C SER A 342 12.77 -6.98 -23.73
N VAL A 343 12.51 -7.10 -25.03
CA VAL A 343 11.14 -6.98 -25.59
C VAL A 343 10.17 -7.94 -24.90
N TYR A 344 10.63 -9.14 -24.52
CA TYR A 344 9.82 -10.12 -23.80
C TYR A 344 9.42 -9.60 -22.41
N SER A 345 10.38 -9.19 -21.59
CA SER A 345 10.10 -8.61 -20.26
C SER A 345 9.22 -7.34 -20.35
N GLY A 346 9.36 -6.56 -21.42
CA GLY A 346 8.51 -5.42 -21.72
C GLY A 346 7.05 -5.84 -21.96
N ARG A 347 6.79 -6.95 -22.65
CA ARG A 347 5.43 -7.49 -22.82
C ARG A 347 4.82 -7.94 -21.48
N VAL A 348 5.60 -8.62 -20.64
CA VAL A 348 5.17 -8.98 -19.28
C VAL A 348 4.76 -7.72 -18.49
N LEU A 349 5.60 -6.68 -18.51
CA LEU A 349 5.32 -5.39 -17.86
C LEU A 349 4.04 -4.74 -18.40
N LEU A 350 3.77 -4.82 -19.70
CA LEU A 350 2.57 -4.23 -20.31
C LEU A 350 1.28 -4.79 -19.73
N TYR A 351 1.18 -6.12 -19.60
CA TYR A 351 -0.02 -6.76 -19.05
C TYR A 351 -0.22 -6.44 -17.57
N LEU A 352 0.85 -6.44 -16.78
CA LEU A 352 0.80 -6.03 -15.37
C LEU A 352 0.35 -4.58 -15.23
N MET A 353 0.90 -3.67 -16.04
CA MET A 353 0.50 -2.26 -16.06
C MET A 353 -0.93 -2.06 -16.57
N GLY A 354 -1.42 -2.94 -17.46
CA GLY A 354 -2.84 -2.99 -17.82
C GLY A 354 -3.74 -3.30 -16.63
N GLY A 355 -3.32 -4.23 -15.77
CA GLY A 355 -4.00 -4.56 -14.52
C GLY A 355 -3.94 -3.47 -13.45
N PHE A 356 -2.99 -2.53 -13.53
CA PHE A 356 -2.81 -1.47 -12.53
C PHE A 356 -4.05 -0.56 -12.39
N PHE A 357 -4.71 -0.23 -13.51
CA PHE A 357 -5.97 0.53 -13.45
C PHE A 357 -7.04 -0.22 -12.63
N ALA A 358 -7.13 -1.53 -12.80
CA ALA A 358 -8.08 -2.35 -12.05
C ALA A 358 -7.74 -2.37 -10.56
N VAL A 359 -6.46 -2.53 -10.20
CA VAL A 359 -5.98 -2.44 -8.82
C VAL A 359 -6.29 -1.08 -8.18
N CYS A 360 -6.08 0.01 -8.90
CA CYS A 360 -6.47 1.33 -8.42
C CYS A 360 -7.97 1.40 -8.11
N GLY A 361 -8.81 0.80 -8.94
CA GLY A 361 -10.24 0.67 -8.69
C GLY A 361 -10.54 -0.15 -7.43
N THR A 362 -9.89 -1.31 -7.24
CA THR A 362 -10.13 -2.19 -6.08
C THR A 362 -9.71 -1.52 -4.77
N TYR A 363 -8.64 -0.72 -4.78
CA TYR A 363 -8.29 0.10 -3.60
C TYR A 363 -9.35 1.14 -3.24
N ILE A 364 -10.18 1.60 -4.17
CA ILE A 364 -11.31 2.50 -3.87
C ILE A 364 -12.55 1.71 -3.43
N PHE A 365 -13.02 0.78 -4.25
CA PHE A 365 -14.29 0.07 -4.04
C PHE A 365 -14.17 -1.01 -2.96
N GLY A 366 -13.08 -1.77 -2.94
CA GLY A 366 -12.75 -2.69 -1.86
C GLY A 366 -12.67 -1.96 -0.51
N THR A 367 -12.00 -0.81 -0.43
CA THR A 367 -11.95 0.00 0.80
C THR A 367 -13.33 0.49 1.23
N LEU A 368 -14.17 0.92 0.30
CA LEU A 368 -15.56 1.30 0.57
C LEU A 368 -16.36 0.12 1.16
N LEU A 369 -16.22 -1.08 0.59
CA LEU A 369 -16.87 -2.30 1.07
C LEU A 369 -16.35 -2.76 2.44
N VAL A 370 -15.04 -2.60 2.69
CA VAL A 370 -14.44 -2.82 4.02
C VAL A 370 -15.02 -1.84 5.04
N ALA A 371 -15.10 -0.55 4.70
CA ALA A 371 -15.70 0.48 5.54
C ALA A 371 -17.18 0.19 5.84
N ASN A 372 -17.94 -0.30 4.86
CA ASN A 372 -19.32 -0.73 5.03
C ASN A 372 -19.45 -1.96 5.97
N GLY A 373 -18.45 -2.83 5.98
CA GLY A 373 -18.46 -4.09 6.76
C GLY A 373 -18.85 -5.32 5.94
N SER A 374 -18.78 -5.23 4.61
CA SER A 374 -19.12 -6.31 3.66
C SER A 374 -17.98 -7.33 3.46
N LEU A 375 -17.23 -7.62 4.53
CA LEU A 375 -16.02 -8.46 4.48
C LEU A 375 -16.30 -9.89 4.09
N ARG A 376 -17.48 -10.42 4.44
CA ARG A 376 -17.85 -11.78 4.06
C ARG A 376 -17.95 -11.90 2.53
N GLN A 377 -18.60 -10.94 1.90
CA GLN A 377 -18.73 -10.87 0.44
C GLN A 377 -17.37 -10.64 -0.22
N LEU A 378 -16.54 -9.74 0.33
CA LEU A 378 -15.16 -9.54 -0.16
C LEU A 378 -14.33 -10.82 -0.08
N ASN A 379 -14.41 -11.57 1.01
CA ASN A 379 -13.68 -12.84 1.13
C ASN A 379 -14.16 -13.89 0.11
N TYR A 380 -15.45 -13.91 -0.23
CA TYR A 380 -15.93 -14.76 -1.34
C TYR A 380 -15.36 -14.31 -2.69
N ILE A 381 -15.30 -13.00 -2.96
CA ILE A 381 -14.69 -12.46 -4.18
C ILE A 381 -13.21 -12.84 -4.23
N PHE A 382 -12.44 -12.62 -3.17
CA PHE A 382 -11.01 -12.93 -3.15
C PHE A 382 -10.72 -14.43 -3.24
N ALA A 383 -11.51 -15.27 -2.58
CA ALA A 383 -11.38 -16.73 -2.72
C ALA A 383 -11.71 -17.20 -4.14
N GLY A 384 -12.80 -16.69 -4.73
CA GLY A 384 -13.14 -16.99 -6.13
C GLY A 384 -12.09 -16.48 -7.11
N SER A 385 -11.51 -15.31 -6.85
CA SER A 385 -10.45 -14.72 -7.69
C SER A 385 -9.15 -15.50 -7.60
N LEU A 386 -8.80 -16.04 -6.43
CA LEU A 386 -7.68 -16.97 -6.28
C LEU A 386 -7.88 -18.22 -7.13
N MET A 387 -9.07 -18.83 -7.08
CA MET A 387 -9.37 -20.01 -7.91
C MET A 387 -9.34 -19.67 -9.40
N PHE A 388 -9.89 -18.53 -9.79
CA PHE A 388 -9.87 -18.04 -11.17
C PHE A 388 -8.44 -17.78 -11.67
N ASN A 389 -7.60 -17.14 -10.87
CA ASN A 389 -6.21 -16.87 -11.19
C ASN A 389 -5.40 -18.16 -11.35
N VAL A 390 -5.52 -19.11 -10.41
CA VAL A 390 -4.87 -20.43 -10.51
C VAL A 390 -5.33 -21.16 -11.78
N ALA A 391 -6.62 -21.14 -12.10
CA ALA A 391 -7.15 -21.76 -13.31
C ALA A 391 -6.56 -21.12 -14.59
N LEU A 392 -6.52 -19.79 -14.67
CA LEU A 392 -5.89 -19.09 -15.78
C LEU A 392 -4.38 -19.39 -15.88
N ASN A 393 -3.68 -19.44 -14.76
CA ASN A 393 -2.25 -19.77 -14.73
C ASN A 393 -1.96 -21.18 -15.24
N LEU A 394 -2.75 -22.18 -14.81
CA LEU A 394 -2.61 -23.56 -15.30
C LEU A 394 -2.84 -23.66 -16.82
N LEU A 395 -3.66 -22.78 -17.39
CA LEU A 395 -3.93 -22.74 -18.83
C LEU A 395 -2.88 -21.93 -19.62
N LEU A 396 -2.45 -20.79 -19.08
CA LEU A 396 -1.65 -19.81 -19.82
C LEU A 396 -0.14 -19.96 -19.61
N ILE A 397 0.32 -20.34 -18.41
CA ILE A 397 1.76 -20.47 -18.13
C ILE A 397 2.43 -21.52 -19.02
N PRO A 398 1.87 -22.73 -19.24
CA PRO A 398 2.55 -23.73 -20.07
C PRO A 398 2.80 -23.29 -21.52
N THR A 399 1.97 -22.39 -22.06
CA THR A 399 2.08 -21.92 -23.46
C THR A 399 2.76 -20.56 -23.59
N TYR A 400 2.44 -19.62 -22.70
CA TYR A 400 2.90 -18.22 -22.77
C TYR A 400 3.94 -17.86 -21.69
N LYS A 401 4.31 -18.81 -20.83
CA LYS A 401 5.31 -18.65 -19.77
C LYS A 401 5.02 -17.44 -18.86
N ALA A 402 6.01 -16.60 -18.55
CA ALA A 402 5.84 -15.41 -17.70
C ALA A 402 4.79 -14.41 -18.24
N GLU A 403 4.68 -14.27 -19.56
CA GLU A 403 3.66 -13.44 -20.21
C GLU A 403 2.25 -13.98 -19.94
N GLY A 404 2.08 -15.31 -19.92
CA GLY A 404 0.83 -15.99 -19.58
C GLY A 404 0.36 -15.68 -18.16
N ALA A 405 1.29 -15.71 -17.20
CA ALA A 405 1.01 -15.32 -15.82
C ALA A 405 0.58 -13.85 -15.73
N ALA A 406 1.28 -12.93 -16.40
CA ALA A 406 0.91 -11.51 -16.39
C ALA A 406 -0.48 -11.24 -16.98
N ILE A 407 -0.86 -11.98 -18.04
CA ILE A 407 -2.23 -11.96 -18.59
C ILE A 407 -3.24 -12.46 -17.55
N ALA A 408 -2.95 -13.60 -16.89
CA ALA A 408 -3.80 -14.15 -15.84
C ALA A 408 -3.99 -13.15 -14.68
N THR A 409 -2.92 -12.50 -14.21
CA THR A 409 -2.98 -11.45 -13.18
C THR A 409 -3.86 -10.30 -13.65
N CYS A 410 -3.65 -9.78 -14.86
CA CYS A 410 -4.42 -8.67 -15.42
C CYS A 410 -5.93 -8.96 -15.46
N LEU A 411 -6.31 -10.11 -16.03
CA LEU A 411 -7.70 -10.56 -16.10
C LEU A 411 -8.31 -10.75 -14.71
N THR A 412 -7.54 -11.32 -13.77
CA THR A 412 -7.97 -11.49 -12.38
C THR A 412 -8.29 -10.14 -11.74
N GLN A 413 -7.42 -9.13 -11.90
CA GLN A 413 -7.62 -7.80 -11.31
C GLN A 413 -8.87 -7.11 -11.86
N PHE A 414 -9.11 -7.19 -13.17
CA PHE A 414 -10.35 -6.67 -13.77
C PHE A 414 -11.59 -7.42 -13.28
N GLY A 415 -11.49 -8.74 -13.10
CA GLY A 415 -12.56 -9.56 -12.51
C GLY A 415 -12.91 -9.13 -11.08
N VAL A 416 -11.89 -8.96 -10.22
CA VAL A 416 -12.07 -8.45 -8.85
C VAL A 416 -12.74 -7.07 -8.88
N LEU A 417 -12.22 -6.14 -9.68
CA LEU A 417 -12.81 -4.80 -9.81
C LEU A 417 -14.28 -4.86 -10.25
N ALA A 418 -14.61 -5.69 -11.23
CA ALA A 418 -15.99 -5.85 -11.70
C ALA A 418 -16.91 -6.36 -10.58
N CYS A 419 -16.49 -7.40 -9.84
CA CYS A 419 -17.24 -7.93 -8.72
C CYS A 419 -17.42 -6.89 -7.60
N GLU A 420 -16.37 -6.15 -7.23
CA GLU A 420 -16.44 -5.10 -6.22
C GLU A 420 -17.32 -3.94 -6.65
N LEU A 421 -17.26 -3.52 -7.92
CA LEU A 421 -18.12 -2.49 -8.49
C LEU A 421 -19.59 -2.90 -8.43
N ILE A 422 -19.93 -4.12 -8.86
CA ILE A 422 -21.29 -4.65 -8.83
C ILE A 422 -21.81 -4.67 -7.38
N LEU A 423 -20.99 -5.18 -6.45
CA LEU A 423 -21.35 -5.26 -5.04
C LEU A 423 -21.52 -3.87 -4.40
N ALA A 424 -20.63 -2.93 -4.71
CA ALA A 424 -20.70 -1.56 -4.21
C ALA A 424 -21.95 -0.84 -4.72
N HIS A 425 -22.32 -1.03 -5.99
CA HIS A 425 -23.57 -0.45 -6.54
C HIS A 425 -24.80 -1.04 -5.88
N ARG A 426 -24.84 -2.35 -5.64
CA ARG A 426 -25.98 -3.02 -4.98
C ARG A 426 -26.16 -2.60 -3.51
N LEU A 427 -25.07 -2.29 -2.81
CA LEU A 427 -25.12 -2.03 -1.36
C LEU A 427 -25.12 -0.54 -0.99
N MET A 428 -24.54 0.32 -1.81
CA MET A 428 -24.20 1.69 -1.40
C MET A 428 -24.45 2.76 -2.45
N GLU A 429 -24.85 2.38 -3.66
CA GLU A 429 -25.13 3.30 -4.79
C GLU A 429 -24.12 4.47 -4.86
N PRO A 430 -22.82 4.22 -5.12
CA PRO A 430 -21.75 5.22 -5.02
C PRO A 430 -21.82 6.33 -6.09
N GLY A 431 -22.98 6.53 -6.71
CA GLY A 431 -23.25 7.48 -7.78
C GLY A 431 -22.62 7.01 -9.07
N ASN A 432 -23.42 6.43 -9.95
CA ASN A 432 -22.95 6.05 -11.28
C ASN A 432 -23.01 7.28 -12.20
N THR A 433 -21.92 7.60 -12.88
CA THR A 433 -21.98 8.58 -13.97
C THR A 433 -21.34 7.93 -15.20
N PRO A 434 -22.14 7.50 -16.20
CA PRO A 434 -21.63 7.05 -17.50
C PRO A 434 -20.59 8.01 -18.10
N ASN A 435 -20.70 9.29 -17.74
CA ASN A 435 -19.74 10.34 -18.03
C ASN A 435 -18.31 10.03 -17.52
N THR A 436 -18.11 9.35 -16.38
CA THR A 436 -16.77 8.97 -15.89
C THR A 436 -16.10 7.97 -16.84
N LEU A 437 -16.80 6.94 -17.29
CA LEU A 437 -16.28 5.94 -18.23
C LEU A 437 -15.93 6.58 -19.57
N PHE A 438 -16.82 7.43 -20.09
CA PHE A 438 -16.56 8.19 -21.31
C PHE A 438 -15.31 9.05 -21.20
N ARG A 439 -15.11 9.75 -20.07
CA ARG A 439 -13.90 10.54 -19.83
C ARG A 439 -12.63 9.70 -19.74
N PHE A 440 -12.69 8.50 -19.16
CA PHE A 440 -11.54 7.60 -19.17
C PHE A 440 -11.24 7.08 -20.58
N ALA A 441 -12.26 6.74 -21.36
CA ALA A 441 -12.07 6.33 -22.75
C ALA A 441 -11.46 7.47 -23.59
N ALA A 442 -11.95 8.70 -23.41
CA ALA A 442 -11.41 9.88 -24.05
C ALA A 442 -9.96 10.17 -23.61
N LEU A 443 -9.65 10.02 -22.31
CA LEU A 443 -8.28 10.16 -21.81
C LEU A 443 -7.36 9.14 -22.47
N LEU A 444 -7.77 7.87 -22.48
CA LEU A 444 -6.99 6.79 -23.08
C LEU A 444 -6.74 7.04 -24.58
N ALA A 445 -7.79 7.41 -25.33
CA ALA A 445 -7.68 7.70 -26.76
C ALA A 445 -6.74 8.88 -27.04
N LEU A 446 -6.90 10.01 -26.32
CA LEU A 446 -6.05 11.19 -26.49
C LEU A 446 -4.61 10.94 -26.08
N ALA A 447 -4.39 10.28 -24.94
CA ALA A 447 -3.05 9.93 -24.45
C ALA A 447 -2.35 8.92 -25.36
N PHE A 448 -3.10 7.99 -25.96
CA PHE A 448 -2.55 7.05 -26.93
C PHE A 448 -2.19 7.73 -28.25
N PHE A 449 -3.08 8.55 -28.79
CA PHE A 449 -2.84 9.29 -30.03
C PHE A 449 -1.63 10.23 -29.89
N THR A 450 -1.56 11.01 -28.81
CA THR A 450 -0.40 11.86 -28.55
C THR A 450 0.86 11.08 -28.21
N GLY A 451 0.75 9.99 -27.46
CA GLY A 451 1.87 9.09 -27.20
C GLY A 451 2.46 8.54 -28.50
N PHE A 452 1.62 8.17 -29.46
CA PHE A 452 2.03 7.74 -30.79
C PHE A 452 2.74 8.85 -31.58
N LEU A 453 2.20 10.08 -31.56
CA LEU A 453 2.84 11.23 -32.21
C LEU A 453 4.21 11.55 -31.59
N ILE A 454 4.28 11.60 -30.25
CA ILE A 454 5.54 11.85 -29.52
C ILE A 454 6.55 10.75 -29.83
N HIS A 455 6.13 9.48 -29.79
CA HIS A 455 7.02 8.36 -30.05
C HIS A 455 7.56 8.38 -31.49
N SER A 456 6.72 8.76 -32.47
CA SER A 456 7.07 8.69 -33.90
C SER A 456 7.84 9.92 -34.42
N TYR A 457 7.57 11.12 -33.90
CA TYR A 457 8.06 12.37 -34.49
C TYR A 457 8.97 13.20 -33.59
N LEU A 458 8.95 12.99 -32.26
CA LEU A 458 9.74 13.83 -31.35
C LEU A 458 11.17 13.28 -31.25
N ASP A 459 12.15 13.94 -31.86
CA ASP A 459 13.54 13.47 -31.87
C ASP A 459 14.32 13.84 -30.58
N VAL A 460 13.93 13.20 -29.47
CA VAL A 460 14.63 13.29 -28.17
C VAL A 460 14.83 11.90 -27.57
N SER A 461 15.63 11.76 -26.51
CA SER A 461 15.80 10.47 -25.82
C SER A 461 14.46 9.89 -25.35
N TRP A 462 14.35 8.55 -25.30
CA TRP A 462 13.14 7.84 -24.87
C TRP A 462 12.60 8.34 -23.52
N LEU A 463 13.46 8.72 -22.58
CA LEU A 463 13.06 9.23 -21.26
C LEU A 463 12.26 10.53 -21.37
N TRP A 464 12.73 11.49 -22.17
CA TRP A 464 12.00 12.74 -22.41
C TRP A 464 10.69 12.50 -23.15
N ARG A 465 10.67 11.56 -24.11
CA ARG A 465 9.42 11.16 -24.78
C ARG A 465 8.43 10.52 -23.80
N PHE A 466 8.89 9.64 -22.92
CA PHE A 466 8.09 9.02 -21.86
C PHE A 466 7.51 10.07 -20.90
N LEU A 467 8.34 10.99 -20.40
CA LEU A 467 7.90 12.09 -19.54
C LEU A 467 6.89 13.01 -20.25
N ALA A 468 7.10 13.30 -21.54
CA ALA A 468 6.16 14.08 -22.35
C ALA A 468 4.81 13.37 -22.51
N THR A 469 4.80 12.05 -22.74
CA THR A 469 3.57 11.25 -22.80
C THR A 469 2.82 11.27 -21.47
N LEU A 470 3.52 11.14 -20.33
CA LEU A 470 2.90 11.25 -19.01
C LEU A 470 2.34 12.66 -18.74
N ALA A 471 3.09 13.69 -19.11
CA ALA A 471 2.66 15.08 -18.97
C ALA A 471 1.42 15.38 -19.82
N ALA A 472 1.36 14.88 -21.06
CA ALA A 472 0.20 14.97 -21.93
C ALA A 472 -1.02 14.27 -21.31
N GLY A 473 -0.86 13.04 -20.81
CA GLY A 473 -1.91 12.31 -20.08
C GLY A 473 -2.43 13.10 -18.86
N GLY A 474 -1.53 13.70 -18.08
CA GLY A 474 -1.89 14.59 -16.97
C GLY A 474 -2.68 15.83 -17.42
N ALA A 475 -2.25 16.48 -18.50
CA ALA A 475 -2.94 17.62 -19.08
C ALA A 475 -4.35 17.26 -19.58
N TYR A 476 -4.52 16.11 -20.24
CA TYR A 476 -5.83 15.61 -20.66
C TYR A 476 -6.72 15.25 -19.48
N ALA A 477 -6.17 14.66 -18.43
CA ALA A 477 -6.92 14.37 -17.21
C ALA A 477 -7.49 15.66 -16.56
N LEU A 478 -6.74 16.76 -16.63
CA LEU A 478 -7.20 18.09 -16.19
C LEU A 478 -8.26 18.65 -17.14
N GLY A 479 -8.02 18.61 -18.46
CA GLY A 479 -8.94 19.11 -19.49
C GLY A 479 -10.29 18.40 -19.49
N LEU A 480 -10.30 17.07 -19.36
CA LEU A 480 -11.50 16.23 -19.26
C LEU A 480 -12.19 16.31 -17.89
N ARG A 481 -11.66 17.13 -16.96
CA ARG A 481 -12.17 17.30 -15.60
C ARG A 481 -12.27 15.97 -14.84
N LEU A 482 -11.35 15.03 -15.10
CA LEU A 482 -11.12 13.87 -14.24
C LEU A 482 -10.43 14.33 -12.95
N VAL A 483 -9.51 15.29 -13.09
CA VAL A 483 -8.87 16.00 -11.99
C VAL A 483 -9.35 17.46 -12.01
N SER A 484 -9.98 17.92 -10.93
CA SER A 484 -10.55 19.28 -10.89
C SER A 484 -9.60 20.28 -10.23
N PHE A 485 -8.76 20.93 -11.03
CA PHE A 485 -7.80 21.96 -10.56
C PHE A 485 -8.48 23.19 -9.95
N HIS A 486 -9.69 23.54 -10.43
CA HIS A 486 -10.47 24.65 -9.89
C HIS A 486 -10.94 24.40 -8.45
N ASN A 487 -11.14 23.13 -8.07
CA ASN A 487 -11.30 22.77 -6.67
C ASN A 487 -9.94 22.97 -5.97
N LEU A 488 -8.86 22.32 -6.41
CA LEU A 488 -7.51 22.48 -5.81
C LEU A 488 -7.09 23.94 -5.49
N ILE A 489 -7.26 24.89 -6.41
CA ILE A 489 -6.89 26.31 -6.22
C ILE A 489 -7.86 27.06 -5.30
N ARG A 490 -9.17 26.90 -5.48
CA ARG A 490 -10.18 27.58 -4.63
C ARG A 490 -10.08 27.12 -3.18
N LEU A 491 -9.67 25.87 -2.97
CA LEU A 491 -9.43 25.25 -1.68
C LEU A 491 -8.17 25.76 -0.95
N GLY A 492 -7.18 26.30 -1.68
CA GLY A 492 -6.01 26.99 -1.12
C GLY A 492 -6.32 28.41 -0.64
N LYS A 493 -7.20 29.13 -1.35
CA LYS A 493 -7.56 30.52 -1.03
C LYS A 493 -8.51 30.66 0.18
N GLU A 494 -9.40 29.69 0.41
CA GLU A 494 -10.29 29.70 1.59
C GLU A 494 -9.58 29.31 2.90
N GLY A 495 -8.38 28.71 2.84
CA GLY A 495 -7.56 28.39 4.01
C GLY A 495 -6.80 29.57 4.63
N SER A 496 -6.82 30.74 3.97
CA SER A 496 -6.19 31.98 4.44
C SER A 496 -7.15 32.86 5.26
N LYS A 497 -8.43 32.46 5.42
CA LYS A 497 -9.46 33.27 6.08
C LYS A 497 -10.14 32.55 7.26
N GLY A 498 -9.57 31.46 7.77
CA GLY A 498 -10.14 30.66 8.87
C GLY A 498 -9.22 30.64 10.08
#